data_AF-A0A813K7V5-F1
#
_entry.id   AF-A0A813K7V5-F1
#
_cell.length_a   1.000
_cell.length_b   1.000
_cell.length_c   1.000
_cell.angle_alpha   90.00
_cell.angle_beta   90.00
_cell.angle_gamma   90.00
#
_symmetry.space_group_name_H-M   'P 1'
#
loop_
_entity.id
_entity.type
_entity.pdbx_description
1 polymer ?
#
loop_
_entity_poly.entity_id
_entity_poly.type
_entity_poly.pdbx_seq_one_letter_code
_entity_poly.pdbx_strand_id
1 'polypeptide(L)'
;MDTQQRPPLRQSACWLLALALSSSAAKLPSAFVTVAGLRCQGRGNVRRAAGPSSSPSSWSEVLAQMAPEDTARSLSNPSALAVRAWLRRVVVGHGLCPWAEGATSSGALAVVCLAEASEEDVAEKLLAYGRLLARAKPPAGQGGATTICLAPRCKELRSMKVFDRVCRFLDAELDQKLVQLAPFHPKWRFGERGPGLDLPRGGEELDAEGKSLDAADFANRAPVPAFHFLRVSELEAAAAGHPTALEGGPEAASLEVAMRNARYLRSRGADACRADLLACCDEAREMARRIKMSAENE
;
A
#
# COMPACT_ATOMS: atom_id res chain seq x y z
N MET A 1 2.42 38.77 -4.65
CA MET A 1 2.42 38.28 -3.26
C MET A 1 1.67 36.97 -3.28
N ASP A 2 2.42 35.90 -3.52
CA ASP A 2 1.90 34.58 -3.87
C ASP A 2 1.83 33.73 -2.59
N THR A 3 0.62 33.50 -2.09
CA THR A 3 0.38 32.68 -0.90
C THR A 3 0.53 31.21 -1.29
N GLN A 4 1.77 30.70 -1.22
CA GLN A 4 2.06 29.27 -1.16
C GLN A 4 1.27 28.66 0.02
N GLN A 5 0.10 28.09 -0.29
CA GLN A 5 -0.60 27.19 0.61
C GLN A 5 0.30 25.98 0.86
N ARG A 6 0.96 25.98 2.02
CA ARG A 6 1.70 24.82 2.55
C ARG A 6 0.74 23.62 2.57
N PRO A 7 1.10 22.46 2.01
CA PRO A 7 0.29 21.27 2.18
C PRO A 7 0.21 20.96 3.69
N PRO A 8 -0.97 20.56 4.21
CA PRO A 8 -1.14 20.33 5.63
C PRO A 8 -0.18 19.23 6.11
N LEU A 9 0.42 19.44 7.29
CA LEU A 9 1.34 18.55 8.01
C LEU A 9 0.85 17.09 8.21
N ARG A 10 -0.36 16.76 7.77
CA ARG A 10 -1.02 15.45 7.87
C ARG A 10 -0.43 14.36 6.95
N GLN A 11 0.38 14.71 5.95
CA GLN A 11 0.99 13.74 5.01
C GLN A 11 2.27 13.05 5.53
N SER A 12 2.69 13.34 6.78
CA SER A 12 3.97 12.86 7.33
C SER A 12 3.86 11.58 8.18
N ALA A 13 2.66 11.02 8.35
CA ALA A 13 2.38 9.92 9.27
C ALA A 13 2.25 8.54 8.58
N CYS A 14 2.97 8.31 7.48
CA CYS A 14 2.96 7.02 6.78
C CYS A 14 4.05 6.10 7.33
N TRP A 15 4.02 5.75 8.61
CA TRP A 15 5.04 4.87 9.19
C TRP A 15 4.42 3.75 10.00
N LEU A 16 3.98 2.73 9.26
CA LEU A 16 3.72 1.37 9.73
C LEU A 16 2.76 1.17 10.90
N LEU A 17 2.17 2.23 11.44
CA LEU A 17 1.12 2.24 12.46
C LEU A 17 0.62 3.68 12.66
N ALA A 18 -0.32 4.16 11.85
CA ALA A 18 -0.89 5.48 12.12
C ALA A 18 -2.04 5.37 13.15
N LEU A 19 -1.88 6.05 14.27
CA LEU A 19 -2.89 6.93 14.87
C LEU A 19 -2.20 8.30 14.96
N ALA A 20 -2.83 9.43 14.74
CA ALA A 20 -3.68 10.10 15.73
C ALA A 20 -4.66 11.09 15.08
N LEU A 21 -5.88 11.07 15.64
CA LEU A 21 -6.87 12.12 15.89
C LEU A 21 -7.20 13.24 14.86
N SER A 22 -8.52 13.33 14.65
CA SER A 22 -9.35 14.36 14.02
C SER A 22 -8.95 15.82 14.27
N SER A 23 -9.08 16.66 13.24
CA SER A 23 -10.06 17.79 13.22
C SER A 23 -9.86 18.75 12.04
N SER A 24 -11.02 19.13 11.47
CA SER A 24 -11.29 20.25 10.57
C SER A 24 -11.51 19.90 9.10
N ALA A 25 -12.79 19.73 8.78
CA ALA A 25 -13.33 19.70 7.44
C ALA A 25 -13.21 21.09 6.80
N ALA A 26 -12.52 21.18 5.66
CA ALA A 26 -12.74 22.25 4.70
C ALA A 26 -13.55 21.65 3.54
N LYS A 27 -14.84 21.98 3.49
CA LYS A 27 -15.74 21.64 2.38
C LYS A 27 -15.18 22.26 1.10
N LEU A 28 -14.86 21.43 0.11
CA LEU A 28 -14.74 21.85 -1.28
C LEU A 28 -16.05 21.52 -2.02
N PRO A 29 -16.44 22.32 -3.02
CA PRO A 29 -17.77 22.26 -3.60
C PRO A 29 -18.00 20.97 -4.39
N SER A 30 -19.09 20.30 -4.06
CA SER A 30 -19.65 19.16 -4.77
C SER A 30 -20.18 19.59 -6.12
N ALA A 31 -19.65 18.99 -7.19
CA ALA A 31 -20.26 19.04 -8.51
C ALA A 31 -20.20 17.63 -9.13
N PHE A 32 -21.39 17.02 -9.24
CA PHE A 32 -21.75 15.84 -10.06
C PHE A 32 -21.20 14.47 -9.58
N VAL A 33 -21.90 13.33 -9.64
CA VAL A 33 -23.11 12.86 -10.36
C VAL A 33 -23.91 11.91 -9.44
N THR A 34 -25.23 11.90 -9.60
CA THR A 34 -26.20 11.01 -8.95
C THR A 34 -25.86 9.52 -9.06
N VAL A 35 -25.92 8.84 -7.92
CA VAL A 35 -25.80 7.39 -7.72
C VAL A 35 -26.85 6.63 -8.56
N ALA A 36 -26.39 5.72 -9.42
CA ALA A 36 -27.23 4.71 -10.05
C ALA A 36 -26.49 3.37 -10.19
N GLY A 37 -26.67 2.52 -9.17
CA GLY A 37 -26.94 1.09 -9.33
C GLY A 37 -25.81 0.17 -9.80
N LEU A 38 -25.21 -0.54 -8.84
CA LEU A 38 -24.86 -1.95 -9.08
C LEU A 38 -26.16 -2.71 -9.41
N ARG A 39 -26.43 -2.95 -10.68
CA ARG A 39 -27.35 -4.00 -11.10
C ARG A 39 -26.59 -5.32 -11.14
N CYS A 40 -26.90 -6.19 -10.18
CA CYS A 40 -26.64 -7.61 -10.32
C CYS A 40 -27.49 -8.15 -11.49
N GLN A 41 -26.89 -8.36 -12.66
CA GLN A 41 -27.48 -9.22 -13.69
C GLN A 41 -26.43 -10.20 -14.22
N GLY A 42 -26.76 -11.47 -14.07
CA GLY A 42 -25.97 -12.60 -14.53
C GLY A 42 -26.48 -13.92 -13.97
N ARG A 43 -27.74 -14.30 -14.27
CA ARG A 43 -28.20 -15.70 -14.15
C ARG A 43 -27.54 -16.49 -15.28
N GLY A 44 -26.27 -16.83 -15.12
CA GLY A 44 -25.58 -17.86 -15.90
C GLY A 44 -25.54 -19.14 -15.08
N ASN A 45 -26.04 -20.23 -15.65
CA ASN A 45 -26.12 -21.53 -14.98
C ASN A 45 -24.71 -22.14 -14.87
N VAL A 46 -23.95 -21.77 -13.85
CA VAL A 46 -22.63 -22.37 -13.57
C VAL A 46 -22.86 -23.72 -12.89
N ARG A 47 -22.51 -24.80 -13.58
CA ARG A 47 -22.41 -26.14 -12.98
C ARG A 47 -21.44 -26.06 -11.79
N ARG A 48 -21.98 -26.17 -10.57
CA ARG A 48 -21.19 -26.35 -9.34
C ARG A 48 -20.45 -27.69 -9.43
N ALA A 49 -19.17 -27.65 -9.74
CA ALA A 49 -18.27 -28.72 -9.35
C ALA A 49 -18.04 -28.60 -7.83
N ALA A 50 -18.65 -29.47 -7.05
CA ALA A 50 -18.45 -29.57 -5.61
C ALA A 50 -17.17 -30.37 -5.34
N GLY A 51 -16.11 -29.66 -4.91
CA GLY A 51 -14.94 -30.18 -4.20
C GLY A 51 -14.85 -29.50 -2.81
N PRO A 52 -14.08 -30.03 -1.84
CA PRO A 52 -14.31 -29.79 -0.42
C PRO A 52 -14.19 -28.30 -0.07
N SER A 53 -15.30 -27.68 0.32
CA SER A 53 -15.36 -26.30 0.75
C SER A 53 -14.80 -26.17 2.17
N SER A 54 -13.49 -26.13 2.33
CA SER A 54 -12.88 -25.66 3.56
C SER A 54 -13.11 -24.14 3.67
N SER A 55 -13.62 -23.69 4.82
CA SER A 55 -13.68 -22.26 5.14
C SER A 55 -12.30 -21.63 4.95
N PRO A 56 -12.20 -20.41 4.39
CA PRO A 56 -10.91 -19.78 4.16
C PRO A 56 -10.14 -19.66 5.47
N SER A 57 -8.89 -20.09 5.44
CA SER A 57 -7.99 -20.08 6.58
C SER A 57 -7.36 -18.71 6.77
N SER A 58 -7.22 -17.92 5.70
CA SER A 58 -6.56 -16.60 5.71
C SER A 58 -7.30 -15.47 5.01
N TRP A 59 -6.90 -14.22 5.30
CA TRP A 59 -7.46 -13.04 4.61
C TRP A 59 -7.21 -13.08 3.10
N SER A 60 -6.02 -13.53 2.68
CA SER A 60 -5.71 -13.70 1.25
C SER A 60 -6.64 -14.70 0.57
N GLU A 61 -7.01 -15.79 1.25
CA GLU A 61 -8.00 -16.76 0.73
C GLU A 61 -9.41 -16.16 0.69
N VAL A 62 -9.80 -15.38 1.70
CA VAL A 62 -11.09 -14.64 1.68
C VAL A 62 -11.15 -13.73 0.46
N LEU A 63 -10.09 -12.95 0.19
CA LEU A 63 -10.05 -12.08 -0.97
C LEU A 63 -9.99 -12.83 -2.30
N ALA A 64 -9.30 -13.97 -2.37
CA ALA A 64 -9.31 -14.83 -3.54
C ALA A 64 -10.74 -15.33 -3.88
N GLN A 65 -11.57 -15.59 -2.86
CA GLN A 65 -12.97 -15.98 -3.05
C GLN A 65 -13.86 -14.79 -3.43
N MET A 66 -13.65 -13.61 -2.83
CA MET A 66 -14.49 -12.43 -3.05
C MET A 66 -14.16 -11.66 -4.33
N ALA A 67 -12.90 -11.66 -4.75
CA ALA A 67 -12.39 -10.95 -5.92
C ALA A 67 -11.43 -11.86 -6.74
N PRO A 68 -11.95 -12.96 -7.32
CA PRO A 68 -11.13 -13.97 -7.98
C PRO A 68 -10.37 -13.42 -9.18
N GLU A 69 -10.97 -12.51 -9.96
CA GLU A 69 -10.33 -11.96 -11.16
C GLU A 69 -9.13 -11.06 -10.81
N ASP A 70 -9.29 -10.17 -9.83
CA ASP A 70 -8.23 -9.25 -9.39
C ASP A 70 -7.10 -9.99 -8.68
N THR A 71 -7.44 -11.06 -7.95
CA THR A 71 -6.48 -11.94 -7.28
C THR A 71 -5.73 -12.81 -8.29
N ALA A 72 -6.42 -13.46 -9.22
CA ALA A 72 -5.78 -14.26 -10.27
C ALA A 72 -4.85 -13.41 -11.12
N ARG A 73 -5.26 -12.18 -11.45
CA ARG A 73 -4.41 -11.22 -12.16
C ARG A 73 -3.12 -10.89 -11.39
N SER A 74 -3.18 -10.83 -10.06
CA SER A 74 -2.00 -10.51 -9.24
C SER A 74 -0.95 -11.65 -9.19
N LEU A 75 -1.32 -12.88 -9.55
CA LEU A 75 -0.41 -14.03 -9.56
C LEU A 75 0.62 -13.99 -10.70
N SER A 76 0.25 -13.41 -11.85
CA SER A 76 1.11 -13.38 -13.05
C SER A 76 1.48 -11.96 -13.49
N ASN A 77 0.85 -10.92 -12.93
CA ASN A 77 1.14 -9.55 -13.32
C ASN A 77 2.55 -9.12 -12.83
N PRO A 78 3.44 -8.62 -13.71
CA PRO A 78 4.80 -8.20 -13.34
C PRO A 78 4.84 -7.17 -12.20
N SER A 79 3.86 -6.27 -12.11
CA SER A 79 3.81 -5.26 -11.05
C SER A 79 3.50 -5.87 -9.69
N ALA A 80 2.57 -6.83 -9.65
CA ALA A 80 2.23 -7.54 -8.42
C ALA A 80 3.38 -8.46 -7.97
N LEU A 81 4.03 -9.14 -8.91
CA LEU A 81 5.24 -9.92 -8.64
C LEU A 81 6.37 -9.03 -8.10
N ALA A 82 6.56 -7.82 -8.65
CA ALA A 82 7.56 -6.88 -8.18
C ALA A 82 7.27 -6.39 -6.76
N VAL A 83 6.00 -6.12 -6.43
CA VAL A 83 5.59 -5.73 -5.07
C VAL A 83 5.79 -6.89 -4.09
N ARG A 84 5.51 -8.14 -4.46
CA ARG A 84 5.80 -9.31 -3.62
C ARG A 84 7.31 -9.49 -3.39
N ALA A 85 8.13 -9.31 -4.43
CA ALA A 85 9.59 -9.32 -4.29
C ALA A 85 10.09 -8.18 -3.39
N TRP A 86 9.53 -6.98 -3.52
CA TRP A 86 9.83 -5.83 -2.67
C TRP A 86 9.44 -6.08 -1.21
N LEU A 87 8.25 -6.63 -0.93
CA LEU A 87 7.85 -7.02 0.42
C LEU A 87 8.86 -7.99 1.03
N ARG A 88 9.21 -9.06 0.30
CA ARG A 88 10.14 -10.09 0.78
C ARG A 88 11.57 -9.56 0.99
N ARG A 89 12.12 -8.85 0.01
CA ARG A 89 13.54 -8.47 -0.03
C ARG A 89 13.83 -7.16 0.68
N VAL A 90 12.92 -6.19 0.56
CA VAL A 90 13.15 -4.83 1.03
C VAL A 90 12.44 -4.60 2.35
N VAL A 91 11.13 -4.84 2.41
CA VAL A 91 10.36 -4.55 3.63
C VAL A 91 10.72 -5.53 4.75
N VAL A 92 10.63 -6.83 4.48
CA VAL A 92 10.99 -7.90 5.44
C VAL A 92 12.49 -8.10 5.51
N GLY A 93 13.17 -8.23 4.35
CA GLY A 93 14.61 -8.51 4.30
C GLY A 93 15.50 -7.47 4.96
N HIS A 94 15.12 -6.19 4.94
CA HIS A 94 15.82 -5.12 5.69
C HIS A 94 15.17 -4.79 7.03
N GLY A 95 14.15 -5.54 7.44
CA GLY A 95 13.43 -5.32 8.69
C GLY A 95 12.76 -3.95 8.78
N LEU A 96 12.43 -3.30 7.65
CA LEU A 96 11.83 -1.95 7.64
C LEU A 96 10.49 -1.91 8.38
N CYS A 97 9.78 -3.04 8.40
CA CYS A 97 8.54 -3.20 9.16
C CYS A 97 8.61 -4.38 10.13
N PRO A 98 8.45 -4.16 11.44
CA PRO A 98 8.47 -5.25 12.41
C PRO A 98 7.23 -6.18 12.30
N TRP A 99 6.16 -5.74 11.63
CA TRP A 99 4.91 -6.50 11.49
C TRP A 99 4.76 -7.22 10.14
N ALA A 100 5.61 -6.92 9.16
CA ALA A 100 5.43 -7.40 7.79
C ALA A 100 5.67 -8.91 7.64
N GLU A 101 6.62 -9.48 8.38
CA GLU A 101 6.93 -10.91 8.29
C GLU A 101 5.75 -11.78 8.75
N GLY A 102 5.15 -11.45 9.89
CA GLY A 102 3.94 -12.12 10.38
C GLY A 102 2.76 -11.97 9.42
N ALA A 103 2.51 -10.76 8.91
CA ALA A 103 1.40 -10.51 7.99
C ALA A 103 1.55 -11.23 6.64
N THR A 104 2.77 -11.34 6.12
CA THR A 104 3.05 -12.02 4.85
C THR A 104 3.04 -13.55 5.00
N SER A 105 3.65 -14.09 6.05
CA SER A 105 3.71 -15.54 6.29
C SER A 105 2.35 -16.17 6.64
N SER A 106 1.50 -15.44 7.37
CA SER A 106 0.16 -15.93 7.77
C SER A 106 -0.93 -15.81 6.69
N GLY A 107 -0.63 -15.12 5.58
CA GLY A 107 -1.63 -14.77 4.56
C GLY A 107 -2.56 -13.63 4.94
N ALA A 108 -2.27 -12.91 6.04
CA ALA A 108 -3.04 -11.75 6.47
C ALA A 108 -2.87 -10.53 5.53
N LEU A 109 -1.76 -10.45 4.78
CA LEU A 109 -1.56 -9.45 3.74
C LEU A 109 -1.92 -10.00 2.35
N ALA A 110 -2.91 -9.38 1.71
CA ALA A 110 -3.30 -9.69 0.34
C ALA A 110 -2.75 -8.67 -0.65
N VAL A 111 -2.42 -9.11 -1.87
CA VAL A 111 -2.03 -8.24 -2.99
C VAL A 111 -3.00 -8.47 -4.14
N VAL A 112 -3.66 -7.40 -4.59
CA VAL A 112 -4.62 -7.42 -5.69
C VAL A 112 -4.16 -6.51 -6.83
N CYS A 113 -4.39 -6.96 -8.06
CA CYS A 113 -4.04 -6.20 -9.26
C CYS A 113 -5.32 -5.81 -9.99
N LEU A 114 -5.59 -4.52 -10.09
CA LEU A 114 -6.75 -3.92 -10.76
C LEU A 114 -6.60 -3.99 -12.29
N ALA A 115 -7.72 -4.08 -13.00
CA ALA A 115 -7.80 -4.07 -14.48
C ALA A 115 -8.09 -2.68 -15.05
N GLU A 116 -8.57 -1.79 -14.19
CA GLU A 116 -8.99 -0.43 -14.44
C GLU A 116 -7.80 0.41 -14.94
N ALA A 117 -8.09 1.31 -15.89
CA ALA A 117 -7.08 2.09 -16.60
C ALA A 117 -7.29 3.62 -16.52
N SER A 118 -8.45 4.09 -16.04
CA SER A 118 -8.74 5.50 -15.79
C SER A 118 -8.52 5.85 -14.31
N GLU A 119 -8.33 7.13 -14.00
CA GLU A 119 -8.19 7.60 -12.60
C GLU A 119 -9.48 7.31 -11.80
N GLU A 120 -10.62 7.57 -12.43
CA GLU A 120 -11.95 7.47 -11.83
C GLU A 120 -12.32 6.01 -11.49
N ASP A 121 -12.19 5.08 -12.45
CA ASP A 121 -12.52 3.68 -12.23
C ASP A 121 -11.59 3.04 -11.18
N VAL A 122 -10.30 3.43 -11.21
CA VAL A 122 -9.34 2.99 -10.18
C VAL A 122 -9.75 3.51 -8.81
N ALA A 123 -10.11 4.79 -8.69
CA ALA A 123 -10.52 5.38 -7.42
C ALA A 123 -11.78 4.69 -6.86
N GLU A 124 -12.78 4.41 -7.69
CA GLU A 124 -13.98 3.67 -7.29
C GLU A 124 -13.63 2.26 -6.80
N LYS A 125 -12.79 1.54 -7.54
CA LYS A 125 -12.38 0.18 -7.16
C LYS A 125 -11.56 0.17 -5.87
N LEU A 126 -10.69 1.15 -5.68
CA LEU A 126 -9.93 1.33 -4.44
C LEU A 126 -10.85 1.61 -3.24
N LEU A 127 -11.89 2.43 -3.40
CA LEU A 127 -12.91 2.63 -2.36
C LEU A 127 -13.64 1.34 -2.01
N ALA A 128 -13.98 0.52 -3.01
CA ALA A 128 -14.62 -0.77 -2.77
C ALA A 128 -13.73 -1.69 -1.90
N TYR A 129 -12.43 -1.75 -2.19
CA TYR A 129 -11.47 -2.52 -1.38
C TYR A 129 -11.28 -1.96 0.03
N GLY A 130 -11.14 -0.64 0.20
CA GLY A 130 -11.05 -0.02 1.53
C GLY A 130 -12.30 -0.30 2.38
N ARG A 131 -13.49 -0.14 1.79
CA ARG A 131 -14.78 -0.44 2.45
C ARG A 131 -14.97 -1.93 2.73
N LEU A 132 -14.48 -2.81 1.85
CA LEU A 132 -14.48 -4.25 2.08
C LEU A 132 -13.62 -4.60 3.28
N LEU A 133 -12.40 -4.09 3.34
CA LEU A 133 -11.48 -4.33 4.45
C LEU A 133 -12.04 -3.80 5.79
N ALA A 134 -12.69 -2.63 5.77
CA ALA A 134 -13.32 -2.05 6.96
C ALA A 134 -14.41 -2.95 7.57
N ARG A 135 -15.11 -3.73 6.73
CA ARG A 135 -16.15 -4.67 7.14
C ARG A 135 -15.66 -6.10 7.31
N ALA A 136 -14.40 -6.37 6.98
CA ALA A 136 -13.83 -7.70 7.00
C ALA A 136 -13.83 -8.29 8.41
N LYS A 137 -14.20 -9.56 8.51
CA LYS A 137 -14.00 -10.39 9.69
C LYS A 137 -12.99 -11.46 9.31
N PRO A 138 -11.69 -11.25 9.62
CA PRO A 138 -10.67 -12.24 9.33
C PRO A 138 -11.00 -13.58 10.01
N PRO A 139 -10.52 -14.72 9.46
CA PRO A 139 -10.69 -16.02 10.09
C PRO A 139 -10.22 -16.03 11.56
N ALA A 140 -10.86 -16.83 12.41
CA ALA A 140 -10.53 -16.88 13.84
C ALA A 140 -9.06 -17.23 14.06
N GLY A 141 -8.38 -16.52 14.96
CA GLY A 141 -6.94 -16.68 15.21
C GLY A 141 -6.03 -15.99 14.17
N GLN A 142 -6.60 -15.35 13.14
CA GLN A 142 -5.86 -14.51 12.20
C GLN A 142 -6.11 -13.03 12.47
N GLY A 143 -5.13 -12.35 13.04
CA GLY A 143 -5.05 -10.88 13.05
C GLY A 143 -4.34 -10.35 11.80
N GLY A 144 -4.29 -9.02 11.65
CA GLY A 144 -3.43 -8.35 10.67
C GLY A 144 -3.95 -8.31 9.23
N ALA A 145 -5.27 -8.43 9.00
CA ALA A 145 -5.83 -8.35 7.65
C ALA A 145 -5.53 -6.99 6.99
N THR A 146 -4.81 -7.02 5.87
CA THR A 146 -4.44 -5.83 5.08
C THR A 146 -4.45 -6.14 3.59
N THR A 147 -4.64 -5.11 2.77
CA THR A 147 -4.74 -5.28 1.32
C THR A 147 -3.90 -4.24 0.59
N ILE A 148 -2.99 -4.69 -0.28
CA ILE A 148 -2.27 -3.83 -1.22
C ILE A 148 -2.95 -3.92 -2.58
N CYS A 149 -3.45 -2.78 -3.07
CA CYS A 149 -4.06 -2.66 -4.39
C CYS A 149 -3.09 -1.96 -5.36
N LEU A 150 -2.98 -2.51 -6.57
CA LEU A 150 -2.13 -1.99 -7.65
C LEU A 150 -2.97 -1.76 -8.90
N ALA A 151 -2.77 -0.66 -9.63
CA ALA A 151 -3.47 -0.37 -10.88
C ALA A 151 -2.48 -0.12 -12.04
N PRO A 152 -1.77 -1.15 -12.53
CA PRO A 152 -0.67 -0.96 -13.48
C PRO A 152 -1.11 -0.48 -14.87
N ARG A 153 -2.40 -0.57 -15.20
CA ARG A 153 -2.96 -0.11 -16.48
C ARG A 153 -3.26 1.39 -16.49
N CYS A 154 -3.51 2.02 -15.33
CA CYS A 154 -3.63 3.46 -15.20
C CYS A 154 -2.23 4.08 -15.12
N LYS A 155 -1.75 4.60 -16.25
CA LYS A 155 -0.37 5.10 -16.40
C LYS A 155 -0.18 6.42 -15.67
N GLU A 156 -1.25 7.18 -15.52
CA GLU A 156 -1.35 8.48 -14.87
C GLU A 156 -0.89 8.39 -13.42
N LEU A 157 -1.13 7.27 -12.74
CA LEU A 157 -0.68 7.01 -11.37
C LEU A 157 0.85 6.99 -11.21
N ARG A 158 1.64 6.90 -12.30
CA ARG A 158 3.10 7.10 -12.23
C ARG A 158 3.49 8.55 -11.98
N SER A 159 2.56 9.48 -12.24
CA SER A 159 2.69 10.87 -11.86
C SER A 159 2.38 11.01 -10.38
N MET A 160 3.35 11.48 -9.61
CA MET A 160 3.18 11.68 -8.18
C MET A 160 2.00 12.62 -7.90
N LYS A 161 1.77 13.65 -8.73
CA LYS A 161 0.63 14.57 -8.60
C LYS A 161 -0.74 13.89 -8.72
N VAL A 162 -0.88 12.97 -9.68
CA VAL A 162 -2.14 12.22 -9.89
C VAL A 162 -2.34 11.25 -8.74
N PHE A 163 -1.29 10.49 -8.41
CA PHE A 163 -1.32 9.55 -7.29
C PHE A 163 -1.72 10.23 -5.97
N ASP A 164 -1.15 11.40 -5.66
CA ASP A 164 -1.50 12.20 -4.48
C ASP A 164 -2.96 12.64 -4.48
N ARG A 165 -3.52 12.99 -5.64
CA ARG A 165 -4.94 13.35 -5.78
C ARG A 165 -5.84 12.16 -5.45
N VAL A 166 -5.54 10.98 -6.00
CA VAL A 166 -6.29 9.75 -5.71
C VAL A 166 -6.19 9.40 -4.23
N CYS A 167 -4.99 9.49 -3.61
CA CYS A 167 -4.83 9.25 -2.18
C CYS A 167 -5.69 10.20 -1.33
N ARG A 168 -5.66 11.51 -1.61
CA ARG A 168 -6.49 12.49 -0.89
C ARG A 168 -7.99 12.24 -1.05
N PHE A 169 -8.43 11.79 -2.22
CA PHE A 169 -9.81 11.40 -2.45
C PHE A 169 -10.20 10.19 -1.58
N LEU A 170 -9.37 9.14 -1.58
CA LEU A 170 -9.60 7.96 -0.73
C LEU A 170 -9.63 8.33 0.75
N ASP A 171 -8.73 9.20 1.19
CA ASP A 171 -8.66 9.63 2.59
C ASP A 171 -9.92 10.38 3.04
N ALA A 172 -10.53 11.16 2.14
CA ALA A 172 -11.75 11.89 2.41
C ALA A 172 -13.00 10.99 2.46
N GLU A 173 -13.01 9.90 1.69
CA GLU A 173 -14.17 9.02 1.49
C GLU A 173 -14.19 7.79 2.41
N LEU A 174 -13.05 7.42 2.98
CA LEU A 174 -12.92 6.30 3.92
C LEU A 174 -12.96 6.79 5.37
N ASP A 175 -13.61 6.01 6.25
CA ASP A 175 -13.52 6.25 7.68
C ASP A 175 -12.13 5.84 8.20
N GLN A 176 -11.30 6.85 8.43
CA GLN A 176 -9.93 6.73 8.94
C GLN A 176 -9.82 6.10 10.33
N LYS A 177 -10.95 5.92 11.04
CA LYS A 177 -11.01 5.16 12.30
C LYS A 177 -11.15 3.67 12.08
N LEU A 178 -11.54 3.23 10.88
CA LEU A 178 -11.72 1.82 10.53
C LEU A 178 -10.60 1.32 9.64
N VAL A 179 -10.28 2.08 8.59
CA VAL A 179 -9.25 1.73 7.61
C VAL A 179 -8.42 2.96 7.28
N GLN A 180 -7.10 2.78 7.26
CA GLN A 180 -6.15 3.78 6.83
C GLN A 180 -5.50 3.38 5.51
N LEU A 181 -5.15 4.39 4.72
CA LEU A 181 -4.38 4.25 3.51
C LEU A 181 -2.90 4.57 3.79
N ALA A 182 -2.02 3.60 3.54
CA ALA A 182 -0.58 3.80 3.45
C ALA A 182 -0.15 3.81 1.97
N PRO A 183 0.13 5.00 1.40
CA PRO A 183 0.53 5.11 0.00
C PRO A 183 2.03 4.86 -0.21
N PHE A 184 2.34 4.11 -1.27
CA PHE A 184 3.71 3.89 -1.75
C PHE A 184 3.84 4.24 -3.22
N HIS A 185 4.91 4.94 -3.61
CA HIS A 185 5.09 5.41 -4.98
C HIS A 185 6.57 5.34 -5.42
N PRO A 186 6.91 4.97 -6.67
CA PRO A 186 8.31 4.89 -7.13
C PRO A 186 9.09 6.21 -7.00
N LYS A 187 8.36 7.33 -7.08
CA LYS A 187 8.87 8.70 -6.95
C LYS A 187 8.57 9.34 -5.59
N TRP A 188 8.28 8.53 -4.56
CA TRP A 188 8.01 9.07 -3.23
C TRP A 188 9.19 9.91 -2.73
N ARG A 189 8.88 11.07 -2.14
CA ARG A 189 9.85 11.98 -1.54
C ARG A 189 9.25 12.60 -0.29
N PHE A 190 9.97 12.54 0.83
CA PHE A 190 9.59 13.27 2.03
C PHE A 190 9.72 14.79 1.83
N GLY A 191 9.29 15.58 2.81
CA GLY A 191 9.51 17.03 2.81
C GLY A 191 10.99 17.40 2.98
N GLU A 192 11.26 18.69 3.22
CA GLU A 192 12.61 19.21 3.52
C GLU A 192 13.14 18.72 4.87
N ARG A 193 12.25 18.30 5.77
CA ARG A 193 12.58 17.55 6.98
C ARG A 193 12.13 16.12 6.76
N GLY A 194 13.06 15.18 6.92
CA GLY A 194 12.82 13.76 6.70
C GLY A 194 11.88 13.15 7.75
N PRO A 195 11.71 11.82 7.75
CA PRO A 195 10.89 11.12 8.73
C PRO A 195 11.49 11.29 10.14
N GLY A 196 10.68 11.83 11.06
CA GLY A 196 11.04 11.97 12.48
C GLY A 196 12.02 13.10 12.80
N LEU A 197 11.48 14.32 12.91
CA LEU A 197 12.10 15.51 13.52
C LEU A 197 13.12 16.24 12.66
N ASP A 198 13.56 17.39 13.17
CA ASP A 198 14.38 18.48 12.61
C ASP A 198 15.73 18.10 11.96
N LEU A 199 15.92 16.85 11.57
CA LEU A 199 17.04 16.39 10.79
C LEU A 199 16.88 16.87 9.34
N PRO A 200 17.84 17.64 8.81
CA PRO A 200 17.85 17.99 7.40
C PRO A 200 17.90 16.71 6.56
N ARG A 201 17.35 16.78 5.34
CA ARG A 201 17.54 15.71 4.36
C ARG A 201 19.02 15.41 4.20
N GLY A 202 19.36 14.12 4.17
CA GLY A 202 20.70 13.68 3.80
C GLY A 202 20.70 13.38 2.30
N GLY A 203 21.54 14.06 1.51
CA GLY A 203 21.67 13.73 0.09
C GLY A 203 22.39 14.79 -0.74
N GLU A 204 23.52 14.40 -1.32
CA GLU A 204 24.26 15.17 -2.33
C GLU A 204 23.87 14.72 -3.76
N GLU A 205 23.39 13.49 -3.92
CA GLU A 205 22.99 12.91 -5.22
C GLU A 205 21.67 13.50 -5.72
N LEU A 206 21.52 13.72 -7.03
CA LEU A 206 20.28 14.19 -7.64
C LEU A 206 19.47 13.02 -8.23
N ASP A 207 18.15 13.05 -8.11
CA ASP A 207 17.28 12.15 -8.86
C ASP A 207 17.22 12.49 -10.36
N ALA A 208 16.48 11.70 -11.14
CA ALA A 208 16.35 11.89 -12.59
C ALA A 208 15.73 13.24 -12.97
N GLU A 209 15.11 13.92 -12.01
CA GLU A 209 14.52 15.24 -12.14
C GLU A 209 15.41 16.36 -11.56
N GLY A 210 16.67 16.06 -11.23
CA GLY A 210 17.66 17.03 -10.76
C GLY A 210 17.46 17.47 -9.31
N LYS A 211 16.75 16.69 -8.49
CA LYS A 211 16.47 17.01 -7.08
C LYS A 211 17.20 16.10 -6.12
N SER A 212 17.82 16.65 -5.08
CA SER A 212 18.53 15.89 -4.03
C SER A 212 17.75 14.65 -3.57
N LEU A 213 18.26 13.45 -3.82
CA LEU A 213 17.66 12.18 -3.45
C LEU A 213 18.14 11.79 -2.05
N ASP A 214 17.18 11.57 -1.14
CA ASP A 214 17.49 11.07 0.20
C ASP A 214 17.20 9.58 0.24
N ALA A 215 18.15 8.77 0.72
CA ALA A 215 17.96 7.33 0.86
C ALA A 215 16.77 6.98 1.78
N ALA A 216 16.43 7.84 2.74
CA ALA A 216 15.25 7.65 3.59
C ALA A 216 13.93 7.64 2.79
N ASP A 217 13.88 8.25 1.60
CA ASP A 217 12.71 8.19 0.72
C ASP A 217 12.35 6.74 0.36
N PHE A 218 13.32 5.82 0.34
CA PHE A 218 13.11 4.41 -0.01
C PHE A 218 12.29 3.62 1.01
N ALA A 219 12.02 4.17 2.19
CA ALA A 219 11.09 3.53 3.11
C ALA A 219 9.61 3.67 2.65
N ASN A 220 9.30 4.59 1.71
CA ASN A 220 7.99 4.69 1.04
C ASN A 220 8.06 4.56 -0.49
N ARG A 221 9.25 4.33 -1.07
CA ARG A 221 9.34 3.96 -2.49
C ARG A 221 9.03 2.48 -2.66
N ALA A 222 8.17 2.20 -3.63
CA ALA A 222 7.82 0.85 -4.07
C ALA A 222 8.04 0.70 -5.59
N PRO A 223 8.06 -0.52 -6.14
CA PRO A 223 8.30 -0.76 -7.57
C PRO A 223 7.28 -0.10 -8.49
N VAL A 224 6.04 0.03 -8.02
CA VAL A 224 4.90 0.63 -8.72
C VAL A 224 4.05 1.43 -7.73
N PRO A 225 3.16 2.33 -8.20
CA PRO A 225 2.15 2.94 -7.34
C PRO A 225 1.32 1.88 -6.63
N ALA A 226 1.25 1.95 -5.31
CA ALA A 226 0.58 0.96 -4.47
C ALA A 226 -0.22 1.62 -3.35
N PHE A 227 -1.44 1.13 -3.15
CA PHE A 227 -2.37 1.61 -2.13
C PHE A 227 -2.52 0.51 -1.08
N HIS A 228 -1.91 0.69 0.09
CA HIS A 228 -1.99 -0.30 1.17
C HIS A 228 -3.07 0.09 2.16
N PHE A 229 -4.17 -0.65 2.17
CA PHE A 229 -5.24 -0.51 3.14
C PHE A 229 -4.95 -1.33 4.39
N LEU A 230 -5.03 -0.68 5.54
CA LEU A 230 -4.72 -1.23 6.86
C LEU A 230 -5.94 -1.06 7.76
N ARG A 231 -6.38 -2.11 8.47
CA ARG A 231 -7.41 -1.95 9.50
C ARG A 231 -6.82 -1.31 10.75
N VAL A 232 -7.44 -0.25 11.24
CA VAL A 232 -6.96 0.51 12.41
C VAL A 232 -6.90 -0.35 13.66
N SER A 233 -7.90 -1.21 13.88
CA SER A 233 -7.89 -2.11 15.05
C SER A 233 -6.76 -3.13 15.04
N GLU A 234 -6.36 -3.63 13.86
CA GLU A 234 -5.23 -4.56 13.73
C GLU A 234 -3.90 -3.84 13.86
N LEU A 235 -3.85 -2.60 13.38
CA LEU A 235 -2.75 -1.71 13.63
C LEU A 235 -2.58 -1.51 15.15
N GLU A 236 -3.58 -0.99 15.86
CA GLU A 236 -3.52 -0.78 17.31
C GLU A 236 -3.07 -2.03 18.08
N ALA A 237 -3.61 -3.20 17.74
CA ALA A 237 -3.23 -4.47 18.34
C ALA A 237 -1.76 -4.83 18.08
N ALA A 238 -1.26 -4.59 16.86
CA ALA A 238 0.13 -4.81 16.49
C ALA A 238 1.09 -3.84 17.19
N ALA A 239 0.70 -2.58 17.38
CA ALA A 239 1.48 -1.58 18.13
C ALA A 239 1.55 -1.92 19.62
N ALA A 240 0.46 -2.41 20.22
CA ALA A 240 0.39 -2.65 21.65
C ALA A 240 1.48 -3.64 22.16
N GLY A 241 2.00 -4.51 21.29
CA GLY A 241 3.12 -5.40 21.61
C GLY A 241 4.51 -4.79 21.46
N HIS A 242 4.64 -3.57 20.94
CA HIS A 242 5.92 -2.91 20.71
C HIS A 242 6.43 -2.24 22.01
N PRO A 243 7.70 -2.45 22.43
CA PRO A 243 8.23 -1.90 23.68
C PRO A 243 7.98 -0.40 23.86
N THR A 244 8.25 0.39 22.82
CA THR A 244 8.04 1.84 22.77
C THR A 244 6.58 2.25 22.90
N ALA A 245 5.65 1.41 22.45
CA ALA A 245 4.23 1.70 22.57
C ALA A 245 3.72 1.55 24.01
N LEU A 246 4.39 0.73 24.84
CA LEU A 246 4.02 0.54 26.24
C LEU A 246 4.22 1.83 27.06
N GLU A 247 5.21 2.65 26.70
CA GLU A 247 5.53 3.90 27.39
C GLU A 247 4.92 5.13 26.70
N GLY A 248 4.94 5.18 25.36
CA GLY A 248 4.59 6.37 24.57
C GLY A 248 3.41 6.21 23.63
N GLY A 249 2.72 5.06 23.64
CA GLY A 249 1.61 4.76 22.74
C GLY A 249 2.02 4.38 21.31
N PRO A 250 1.06 3.95 20.48
CA PRO A 250 1.31 3.52 19.09
C PRO A 250 2.08 4.55 18.25
N GLU A 251 1.86 5.83 18.47
CA GLU A 251 2.51 6.91 17.76
C GLU A 251 4.02 6.99 18.02
N ALA A 252 4.44 6.72 19.26
CA ALA A 252 5.86 6.71 19.62
C ALA A 252 6.59 5.53 18.96
N ALA A 253 5.96 4.35 18.91
CA ALA A 253 6.51 3.19 18.20
C ALA A 253 6.68 3.47 16.71
N SER A 254 5.67 4.08 16.07
CA SER A 254 5.74 4.45 14.66
C SER A 254 6.84 5.47 14.36
N LEU A 255 6.99 6.47 15.22
CA LEU A 255 8.05 7.47 15.10
C LEU A 255 9.44 6.82 15.24
N GLU A 256 9.62 5.92 16.22
CA GLU A 256 10.89 5.21 16.39
C GLU A 256 11.24 4.37 15.16
N VAL A 257 10.28 3.59 14.64
CA VAL A 257 10.46 2.78 13.44
C VAL A 257 10.85 3.66 12.25
N ALA A 258 10.18 4.82 12.08
CA ALA A 258 10.50 5.77 11.02
C ALA A 258 11.94 6.30 11.14
N MET A 259 12.35 6.73 12.33
CA MET A 259 13.70 7.26 12.59
C MET A 259 14.78 6.18 12.40
N ARG A 260 14.51 4.95 12.83
CA ARG A 260 15.39 3.80 12.62
C ARG A 260 15.53 3.51 11.12
N ASN A 261 14.43 3.48 10.37
CA ASN A 261 14.45 3.23 8.92
C ASN A 261 15.22 4.31 8.17
N ALA A 262 15.00 5.59 8.50
CA ALA A 262 15.71 6.70 7.88
C ALA A 262 17.23 6.60 8.13
N ARG A 263 17.66 6.33 9.36
CA ARG A 263 19.09 6.12 9.68
C ARG A 263 19.68 4.92 8.94
N TYR A 264 18.98 3.79 8.95
CA TYR A 264 19.42 2.57 8.28
C TYR A 264 19.58 2.78 6.77
N LEU A 265 18.57 3.32 6.09
CA LEU A 265 18.64 3.53 4.64
C LEU A 265 19.70 4.57 4.26
N ARG A 266 19.86 5.65 5.04
CA ARG A 266 20.95 6.60 4.83
C ARG A 266 22.33 5.98 5.00
N SER A 267 22.49 5.05 5.96
CA SER A 267 23.74 4.31 6.12
C SER A 267 24.08 3.41 4.93
N ARG A 268 23.07 3.00 4.15
CA ARG A 268 23.25 2.21 2.92
C ARG A 268 23.50 3.07 1.68
N GLY A 269 23.06 4.32 1.69
CA GLY A 269 23.10 5.21 0.53
C GLY A 269 21.98 4.95 -0.48
N ALA A 270 21.67 5.98 -1.28
CA ALA A 270 20.54 5.96 -2.21
C ALA A 270 20.75 4.95 -3.35
N ASP A 271 21.97 4.78 -3.85
CA ASP A 271 22.31 3.81 -4.89
C ASP A 271 22.03 2.36 -4.48
N ALA A 272 22.43 1.95 -3.27
CA ALA A 272 22.16 0.61 -2.78
C ALA A 272 20.65 0.36 -2.63
N CYS A 273 19.92 1.36 -2.13
CA CYS A 273 18.45 1.28 -2.01
C CYS A 273 17.77 1.20 -3.39
N ARG A 274 18.29 1.94 -4.38
CA ARG A 274 17.83 1.90 -5.77
C ARG A 274 18.08 0.54 -6.41
N ALA A 275 19.27 -0.02 -6.21
CA ALA A 275 19.65 -1.32 -6.74
C ALA A 275 18.73 -2.43 -6.22
N ASP A 276 18.36 -2.42 -4.94
CA ASP A 276 17.39 -3.36 -4.38
C ASP A 276 16.02 -3.26 -5.07
N LEU A 277 15.54 -2.05 -5.31
CA LEU A 277 14.24 -1.83 -5.95
C LEU A 277 14.24 -2.30 -7.41
N LEU A 278 15.33 -2.05 -8.13
CA LEU A 278 15.52 -2.52 -9.49
C LEU A 278 15.60 -4.05 -9.56
N ALA A 279 16.33 -4.68 -8.63
CA ALA A 279 16.42 -6.14 -8.54
C ALA A 279 15.03 -6.78 -8.33
N CYS A 280 14.15 -6.15 -7.54
CA CYS A 280 12.76 -6.60 -7.39
C CYS A 280 11.98 -6.55 -8.71
N CYS A 281 12.20 -5.50 -9.52
CA CYS A 281 11.57 -5.37 -10.84
C CYS A 281 12.09 -6.41 -11.84
N ASP A 282 13.39 -6.69 -11.82
CA ASP A 282 14.02 -7.66 -12.72
C ASP A 282 13.60 -9.10 -12.39
N GLU A 283 13.60 -9.47 -11.10
CA GLU A 283 13.08 -10.74 -10.61
C GLU A 283 11.63 -10.97 -11.07
N ALA A 284 10.79 -9.93 -10.96
CA ALA A 284 9.39 -10.00 -11.35
C ALA A 284 9.17 -10.14 -12.87
N ARG A 285 9.97 -9.43 -13.69
CA ARG A 285 9.90 -9.58 -15.16
C ARG A 285 10.27 -11.00 -15.57
N GLU A 286 11.32 -11.55 -14.98
CA GLU A 286 11.77 -12.90 -15.27
C GLU A 286 10.72 -13.94 -14.85
N MET A 287 10.16 -13.80 -13.66
CA MET A 287 9.09 -14.68 -13.18
C MET A 287 7.85 -14.62 -14.08
N ALA A 288 7.42 -13.42 -14.49
CA ALA A 288 6.27 -13.26 -15.37
C ALA A 288 6.49 -13.92 -16.74
N ARG A 289 7.71 -13.85 -17.30
CA ARG A 289 8.06 -14.55 -18.54
C ARG A 289 7.92 -16.06 -18.39
N ARG A 290 8.42 -16.63 -17.30
CA ARG A 290 8.33 -18.07 -17.03
C ARG A 290 6.88 -18.55 -16.92
N ILE A 291 6.05 -17.81 -16.19
CA ILE A 291 4.61 -18.13 -16.06
C ILE A 291 3.93 -18.12 -17.44
N LYS A 292 4.22 -17.12 -18.28
CA LYS A 292 3.68 -17.02 -19.64
C LYS A 292 4.11 -18.20 -20.51
N MET A 293 5.39 -18.59 -20.45
CA MET A 293 5.91 -19.73 -21.21
C MET A 293 5.30 -21.07 -20.76
N SER A 294 5.09 -21.26 -19.46
CA SER A 294 4.42 -22.47 -18.94
C SER A 294 2.97 -22.58 -19.44
N ALA A 295 2.23 -21.47 -19.44
CA ALA A 295 0.85 -21.45 -19.91
C ALA A 295 0.68 -21.61 -21.44
N GLU A 296 1.73 -21.37 -22.22
CA GLU A 296 1.73 -21.59 -23.68
C GLU A 296 2.09 -23.04 -24.07
N ASN A 297 2.66 -23.81 -23.13
CA ASN A 297 3.07 -25.20 -23.33
C ASN A 297 2.06 -26.22 -22.77
N GLU A 298 0.98 -25.76 -22.13
CA GLU A 298 -0.15 -26.57 -21.62
C GLU A 298 -1.34 -26.52 -22.58
#